data_AF-A0A763CMA3-F1
#
_entry.id   AF-A0A763CMA3-F1
#
_cell.length_a   1.000
_cell.length_b   1.000
_cell.length_c   1.000
_cell.angle_alpha   90.00
_cell.angle_beta   90.00
_cell.angle_gamma   90.00
#
_symmetry.space_group_name_H-M   'P 1'
#
loop_
_entity.id
_entity.type
_entity.pdbx_description
1 polymer ?
#
loop_
_entity_poly.entity_id
_entity_poly.type
_entity_poly.pdbx_seq_one_letter_code
_entity_poly.pdbx_strand_id
1 'polypeptide(L)' 'MAAINIPDIYGRNYLINFDTVKYIQVSDNEECGDLIITFTDRSRQVISVGLDRKGAADTFERISLVMGSASLTGQNKPWR' A
#
# COMPACT_ATOMS: atom_id res chain seq x y z
N MET A 1 -14.97 -1.90 5.93
CA MET A 1 -13.85 -1.74 6.88
C MET A 1 -12.74 -2.69 6.46
N ALA A 2 -11.80 -2.21 5.63
CA ALA A 2 -10.69 -2.99 5.12
C ALA A 2 -9.40 -2.47 5.77
N ALA A 3 -8.89 -3.20 6.76
CA ALA A 3 -7.57 -2.95 7.31
C ALA A 3 -6.64 -4.08 6.85
N ILE A 4 -5.47 -3.73 6.33
CA ILE A 4 -4.46 -4.71 5.91
C ILE A 4 -3.22 -4.49 6.76
N ASN A 5 -2.60 -5.60 7.14
CA ASN A 5 -1.33 -5.58 7.83
C ASN A 5 -0.21 -5.60 6.79
N ILE A 6 0.61 -4.55 6.78
CA ILE A 6 1.74 -4.40 5.87
C ILE A 6 3.02 -4.67 6.67
N PRO A 7 3.70 -5.80 6.43
CA PRO A 7 4.99 -6.07 7.05
C PRO A 7 6.06 -5.19 6.40
N ASP A 8 6.99 -4.72 7.21
CA ASP A 8 8.19 -4.01 6.79
C ASP A 8 9.41 -4.97 6.78
N ILE A 9 10.48 -4.56 6.10
CA ILE A 9 11.72 -5.34 5.97
C ILE A 9 12.42 -5.63 7.30
N TYR A 10 12.16 -4.84 8.33
CA TYR A 10 12.66 -5.02 9.70
C TYR A 10 11.75 -5.90 10.56
N GLY A 11 10.68 -6.47 9.99
CA GLY A 11 9.76 -7.38 10.68
C GLY A 11 8.72 -6.70 11.56
N ARG A 12 8.53 -5.37 11.44
CA ARG A 12 7.41 -4.67 12.07
C ARG A 12 6.20 -4.73 11.17
N ASN A 13 5.03 -4.75 11.80
CA ASN A 13 3.75 -4.88 11.15
C ASN A 13 2.99 -3.57 11.30
N TYR A 14 2.62 -2.98 10.17
CA TYR A 14 1.89 -1.72 10.10
C TYR A 14 0.43 -2.01 9.73
N LEU A 15 -0.47 -1.81 10.69
CA LEU A 15 -1.90 -1.93 10.45
C LEU A 15 -2.42 -0.66 9.78
N ILE A 16 -2.75 -0.76 8.50
CA ILE A 16 -3.24 0.37 7.72
C ILE A 16 -4.74 0.22 7.50
N ASN A 17 -5.51 1.20 7.96
CA ASN A 17 -6.93 1.30 7.66
C ASN A 17 -7.14 1.97 6.30
N PHE A 18 -7.58 1.22 5.29
CA PHE A 18 -7.75 1.75 3.94
C PHE A 18 -8.90 2.74 3.81
N ASP A 19 -9.82 2.77 4.78
CA ASP A 19 -10.90 3.77 4.83
C ASP A 19 -10.35 5.19 5.01
N THR A 20 -9.20 5.32 5.68
CA THR A 20 -8.53 6.61 5.88
C THR A 20 -7.44 6.86 4.85
N VAL A 21 -7.19 5.93 3.92
CA VAL A 21 -6.16 6.07 2.89
C VAL A 21 -6.72 6.82 1.69
N LYS A 22 -6.03 7.88 1.28
CA LYS A 22 -6.37 8.66 0.07
C LYS A 22 -5.70 8.08 -1.17
N TYR A 23 -4.41 7.79 -1.07
CA TYR A 23 -3.64 7.12 -2.13
C TYR A 23 -2.36 6.49 -1.55
N ILE A 24 -1.84 5.50 -2.27
CA ILE A 24 -0.60 4.81 -1.95
C ILE A 24 0.31 4.94 -3.17
N GLN A 25 1.59 5.21 -2.94
CA GLN A 25 2.60 5.30 -3.99
C GLN A 25 3.89 4.62 -3.52
N VAL A 26 4.70 4.17 -4.48
CA VAL A 26 6.06 3.70 -4.20
C VAL A 26 7.00 4.89 -4.24
N SER A 27 8.07 4.84 -3.45
CA SER A 27 9.16 5.82 -3.53
C SER A 27 9.73 5.89 -4.93
N ASP A 28 10.08 7.10 -5.37
CA ASP A 28 10.70 7.31 -6.68
C ASP A 28 12.18 6.90 -6.69
N ASN A 29 12.78 6.74 -5.51
CA ASN A 29 14.17 6.32 -5.38
C ASN A 29 14.31 4.82 -5.68
N GLU A 30 15.08 4.48 -6.72
CA GLU A 30 15.30 3.10 -7.14
C GLU A 30 15.99 2.25 -6.06
N GLU A 31 16.83 2.87 -5.23
CA GLU A 31 17.55 2.23 -4.13
C GLU A 31 16.72 2.11 -2.85
N CYS A 32 15.48 2.59 -2.82
CA CYS A 32 14.61 2.52 -1.65
C CYS A 32 13.31 1.78 -1.96
N GLY A 33 13.07 0.68 -1.26
CA GLY A 33 11.80 -0.04 -1.29
C GLY A 33 10.78 0.52 -0.31
N ASP A 34 10.53 1.82 -0.34
CA ASP A 34 9.58 2.47 0.54
C ASP A 34 8.19 2.60 -0.11
N LEU A 35 7.17 2.25 0.66
CA LEU A 35 5.76 2.48 0.35
C LEU A 35 5.28 3.72 1.10
N ILE A 36 4.79 4.70 0.37
CA ILE A 36 4.30 5.97 0.93
C ILE A 36 2.78 5.96 0.87
N ILE A 37 2.16 6.01 2.03
CA ILE A 37 0.72 5.99 2.22
C ILE A 37 0.29 7.39 2.64
N THR A 38 -0.58 8.01 1.85
CA THR A 38 -1.15 9.32 2.18
C THR A 38 -2.58 9.13 2.65
N PHE A 39 -2.86 9.61 3.86
CA PHE A 39 -4.19 9.54 4.45
C PHE A 39 -5.06 10.73 4.05
N THR A 40 -6.36 10.61 4.27
CA THR A 40 -7.36 11.67 4.03
C THR A 40 -7.09 12.93 4.85
N ASP A 41 -6.53 12.76 6.05
CA ASP A 41 -6.04 13.81 6.96
C ASP A 41 -4.74 14.50 6.46
N ARG A 42 -4.20 14.11 5.30
CA ARG A 42 -2.91 14.56 4.74
C ARG A 42 -1.67 14.08 5.50
N SER A 43 -1.86 13.37 6.61
CA SER A 43 -0.80 12.60 7.25
C SER A 43 -0.18 11.60 6.26
N ARG A 44 1.13 11.40 6.34
CA ARG A 44 1.88 10.47 5.48
C ARG A 44 2.57 9.41 6.34
N GLN A 45 2.50 8.16 5.92
CA GLN A 45 3.22 7.07 6.53
C GLN A 45 4.11 6.40 5.49
N VAL A 46 5.37 6.21 5.86
CA VAL A 46 6.38 5.56 5.02
C VAL A 46 6.68 4.20 5.66
N ILE A 47 6.58 3.15 4.87
CA ILE A 47 6.85 1.77 5.29
C ILE A 47 7.88 1.20 4.33
N SER A 48 9.03 0.80 4.85
CA SER A 48 10.05 0.11 4.07
C SER A 48 9.63 -1.34 3.85
N VAL A 49 9.02 -1.63 2.71
CA VAL A 49 8.46 -2.94 2.35
C VAL A 49 9.40 -3.78 1.48
N GLY A 50 10.43 -3.14 0.91
CA GLY A 50 11.46 -3.79 0.11
C GLY A 50 12.84 -3.16 0.34
N LEU A 51 13.87 -3.88 -0.06
CA LEU A 51 15.24 -3.36 -0.09
C LEU A 51 15.45 -2.37 -1.25
N ASP A 52 14.61 -2.48 -2.27
CA ASP A 52 14.68 -1.73 -3.52
C ASP A 52 13.26 -1.42 -4.02
N ARG A 53 13.17 -0.48 -4.97
CA ARG A 53 11.89 -0.04 -5.56
C ARG A 53 11.08 -1.20 -6.14
N LYS A 54 11.73 -2.23 -6.68
CA LYS A 54 11.04 -3.37 -7.27
C LYS A 54 10.36 -4.22 -6.20
N GLY A 55 11.01 -4.45 -5.06
CA GLY A 55 10.39 -5.11 -3.91
C GLY A 55 9.17 -4.34 -3.37
N ALA A 56 9.24 -3.01 -3.37
CA ALA A 56 8.10 -2.18 -3.01
C ALA A 56 6.97 -2.17 -4.04
N ALA A 57 7.31 -2.20 -5.34
CA ALA A 57 6.33 -2.34 -6.40
C ALA A 57 5.59 -3.68 -6.33
N ASP A 58 6.28 -4.79 -6.10
CA ASP A 58 5.65 -6.12 -5.93
C ASP A 58 4.66 -6.11 -4.75
N THR A 59 5.06 -5.52 -3.62
CA THR A 59 4.19 -5.38 -2.45
C THR A 59 2.98 -4.49 -2.76
N PHE A 60 3.19 -3.38 -3.47
CA PHE A 60 2.12 -2.48 -3.90
C PHE A 60 1.13 -3.18 -4.83
N GLU A 61 1.60 -3.97 -5.80
CA GLU A 61 0.75 -4.76 -6.70
C GLU A 61 -0.05 -5.81 -5.93
N ARG A 62 0.55 -6.49 -4.95
CA ARG A 62 -0.17 -7.43 -4.07
C ARG A 62 -1.25 -6.72 -3.26
N ILE A 63 -0.96 -5.55 -2.69
CA ILE A 63 -1.96 -4.75 -1.96
C ILE A 63 -3.09 -4.33 -2.91
N SER A 64 -2.75 -3.89 -4.11
CA SER A 64 -3.72 -3.51 -5.15
C SER A 64 -4.57 -4.70 -5.59
N LEU A 65 -4.00 -5.89 -5.69
CA LEU A 65 -4.72 -7.14 -5.95
C LEU A 65 -5.66 -7.51 -4.81
N VAL A 66 -5.22 -7.43 -3.55
CA VAL A 66 -6.05 -7.72 -2.37
C VAL A 66 -7.19 -6.71 -2.26
N MET A 67 -6.93 -5.42 -2.51
CA MET A 67 -7.94 -4.37 -2.50
C MET A 67 -8.88 -4.44 -3.71
N GLY A 68 -8.34 -4.72 -4.89
CA GLY A 68 -9.10 -4.90 -6.13
C GLY A 68 -9.93 -6.18 -6.12
N SER A 69 -9.46 -7.24 -5.45
CA SER A 69 -10.24 -8.45 -5.19
C SER A 69 -11.25 -8.27 -4.06
N ALA A 70 -10.97 -7.44 -3.06
CA ALA A 70 -11.98 -6.97 -2.11
C ALA A 70 -13.09 -6.17 -2.83
N SER A 71 -12.75 -5.43 -3.89
CA SER A 71 -13.71 -4.80 -4.83
C SER A 71 -14.38 -5.79 -5.80
N LEU A 72 -13.93 -7.04 -5.90
CA LEU A 72 -14.62 -8.08 -6.69
C LEU A 72 -15.68 -8.84 -5.87
N THR A 73 -15.69 -8.71 -4.55
CA THR A 73 -16.82 -9.14 -3.69
C THR A 73 -17.90 -8.08 -3.51
N GLY A 74 -17.73 -6.89 -4.09
CA GLY A 74 -18.74 -5.83 -4.12
C GLY A 74 -18.64 -5.04 -5.41
N GLN A 75 -19.45 -5.41 -6.39
CA GLN A 75 -19.77 -4.76 -7.67
C GLN A 75 -19.00 -3.46 -8.05
N ASN A 76 -18.50 -3.49 -9.30
CA ASN A 76 -18.13 -2.37 -10.19
C ASN A 76 -16.66 -1.90 -10.22
N LYS A 77 -15.97 -2.39 -11.26
CA LYS A 77 -15.00 -1.64 -12.10
C LYS A 77 -15.68 -0.37 -12.72
N PRO A 78 -14.95 0.61 -13.30
CA PRO A 78 -13.50 0.65 -13.60
C PRO A 78 -12.78 1.96 -13.18
N TRP A 79 -11.47 1.90 -12.96
CA TRP A 79 -10.63 3.10 -12.99
C TRP A 79 -10.11 3.32 -14.42
N ARG A 80 -10.35 4.52 -14.93
CA ARG A 80 -9.95 5.05 -16.24
C ARG A 80 -8.58 5.71 -16.13
#